data_AF-A0A518JMP6-F1
#
_entry.id   AF-A0A518JMP6-F1
#
_cell.length_a   1.000
_cell.length_b   1.000
_cell.length_c   1.000
_cell.angle_alpha   90.00
_cell.angle_beta   90.00
_cell.angle_gamma   90.00
#
_symmetry.space_group_name_H-M   'P 1'
#
loop_
_entity.id
_entity.type
_entity.pdbx_description
1 polymer ?
#
loop_
_entity_poly.entity_id
_entity_poly.type
_entity_poly.pdbx_seq_one_letter_code
_entity_poly.pdbx_strand_id
1 'polypeptide(L)'
;MPHLAAILYAMIIIGVILFQCCLIAGAPWGPVTQGGQHPGALPAKGRVVALLSAVLLAFMAAGITSAAGLAPNWQNWTGWAALGVQSLSTLLNWITPSRPERRLWGPVTSIMLGLATFAVVAGK
;
A
#
# COMPACT_ATOMS: atom_id res chain seq x y z
N MET A 1 -20.09 -7.60 -6.90
CA MET A 1 -19.59 -6.21 -6.78
C MET A 1 -18.08 -6.12 -6.42
N PRO A 2 -17.18 -7.01 -6.91
CA PRO A 2 -15.76 -6.94 -6.55
C PRO A 2 -15.04 -5.73 -7.18
N HIS A 3 -15.56 -5.22 -8.30
CA HIS A 3 -14.99 -4.06 -9.00
C HIS A 3 -14.92 -2.81 -8.12
N LEU A 4 -15.98 -2.51 -7.35
CA LEU A 4 -16.00 -1.33 -6.49
C LEU A 4 -14.89 -1.40 -5.43
N ALA A 5 -14.72 -2.56 -4.79
CA ALA A 5 -13.68 -2.76 -3.80
C ALA A 5 -12.27 -2.65 -4.41
N ALA A 6 -12.07 -3.23 -5.59
CA ALA A 6 -10.81 -3.12 -6.32
C ALA A 6 -10.49 -1.67 -6.75
N ILE A 7 -11.50 -0.91 -7.20
CA ILE A 7 -11.35 0.51 -7.56
C ILE A 7 -11.01 1.33 -6.31
N LEU A 8 -11.73 1.15 -5.20
CA LEU A 8 -11.43 1.85 -3.95
C LEU A 8 -10.03 1.51 -3.44
N TYR A 9 -9.62 0.24 -3.53
CA TYR A 9 -8.27 -0.19 -3.18
C TYR A 9 -7.21 0.51 -4.05
N ALA A 10 -7.41 0.54 -5.37
CA ALA A 10 -6.52 1.21 -6.31
C ALA A 10 -6.43 2.73 -6.06
N MET A 11 -7.56 3.38 -5.76
CA MET A 11 -7.61 4.80 -5.42
C MET A 11 -6.80 5.13 -4.17
N ILE A 12 -6.89 4.29 -3.13
CA ILE A 12 -6.05 4.43 -1.94
C ILE A 12 -4.58 4.27 -2.31
N ILE A 13 -4.22 3.24 -3.09
CA ILE A 13 -2.84 3.04 -3.56
C ILE A 13 -2.31 4.25 -4.32
N ILE A 14 -3.09 4.87 -5.20
CA ILE A 14 -2.68 6.09 -5.91
C ILE A 14 -2.33 7.19 -4.90
N GLY A 15 -3.18 7.39 -3.88
CA GLY A 15 -2.89 8.34 -2.79
C GLY A 15 -1.59 8.01 -2.05
N VAL A 16 -1.34 6.73 -1.77
CA VAL A 16 -0.09 6.28 -1.12
C VAL A 16 1.13 6.48 -2.04
N ILE A 17 1.01 6.21 -3.34
CA ILE A 17 2.09 6.45 -4.31
C ILE A 17 2.41 7.95 -4.39
N LEU A 18 1.40 8.82 -4.40
CA LEU A 18 1.61 10.27 -4.34
C LEU A 18 2.35 10.67 -3.07
N PHE A 19 2.01 10.07 -1.92
CA PHE A 19 2.76 10.25 -0.68
C PHE A 19 4.23 9.80 -0.83
N GLN A 20 4.51 8.65 -1.46
CA GLN A 20 5.88 8.20 -1.74
C GLN A 20 6.63 9.18 -2.66
N CYS A 21 5.97 9.72 -3.69
CA CYS A 21 6.56 10.74 -4.57
C CYS A 21 6.95 12.00 -3.80
N CYS A 22 6.10 12.47 -2.88
CA CYS A 22 6.41 13.60 -2.00
C CYS A 22 7.61 13.31 -1.09
N LEU A 23 7.72 12.09 -0.54
CA LEU A 23 8.88 11.68 0.25
C LEU A 23 10.18 11.70 -0.57
N ILE A 24 10.13 11.22 -1.82
CA ILE A 24 11.27 11.24 -2.75
C ILE A 24 11.67 12.69 -3.08
N ALA A 25 10.69 13.58 -3.25
CA ALA A 25 10.91 15.01 -3.47
C ALA A 25 11.48 15.74 -2.22
N GLY A 26 11.42 15.12 -1.04
CA GLY A 26 12.01 15.66 0.19
C GLY A 26 11.00 16.25 1.18
N ALA A 27 9.72 15.86 1.10
CA ALA A 27 8.74 16.26 2.11
C ALA A 27 9.19 15.84 3.52
N PRO A 28 8.99 16.69 4.55
CA PRO A 28 9.47 16.45 5.91
C PRO A 28 8.56 15.50 6.71
N TRP A 29 8.18 14.37 6.11
CA TRP A 29 7.23 13.40 6.67
C TRP A 29 7.91 12.13 7.19
N GLY A 30 9.22 12.16 7.41
CA GLY A 30 9.97 11.06 8.02
C GLY A 30 9.35 10.50 9.33
N PRO A 31 8.72 11.30 10.22
CA PRO A 31 8.08 10.76 11.42
C PRO A 31 6.88 9.83 11.18
N VAL A 32 6.22 9.93 10.01
CA VAL A 32 5.03 9.13 9.66
C VAL A 32 5.37 8.02 8.66
N THR A 33 6.64 7.67 8.47
CA THR A 33 7.07 6.61 7.56
C THR A 33 8.38 5.96 8.03
N GLN A 34 8.72 4.79 7.49
CA GLN A 34 10.00 4.10 7.75
C GLN A 34 10.33 3.95 9.24
N GLY A 35 9.32 3.65 10.08
CA GLY A 35 9.46 3.48 11.52
C GLY A 35 9.66 4.79 12.30
N GLY A 36 9.46 5.96 11.68
CA GLY A 36 9.68 7.26 12.29
C GLY A 36 11.15 7.59 12.60
N GLN A 37 12.09 6.92 11.94
CA GLN A 37 13.53 6.99 12.27
C GLN A 37 14.18 8.33 11.95
N HIS A 38 13.62 9.10 11.01
CA HIS A 38 14.20 10.34 10.53
C HIS A 38 13.25 11.51 10.84
N PRO A 39 13.63 12.45 11.72
CA PRO A 39 12.90 13.71 11.86
C PRO A 39 13.11 14.55 10.59
N GLY A 40 12.00 14.98 9.96
CA GLY A 40 12.05 15.80 8.75
C GLY A 40 12.16 14.99 7.45
N ALA A 41 12.99 15.45 6.51
CA ALA A 41 13.09 14.87 5.17
C ALA A 41 13.93 13.59 5.16
N LEU A 42 13.55 12.62 4.33
CA LEU A 42 14.29 11.36 4.22
C LEU A 42 15.67 11.55 3.57
N PRO A 43 16.72 10.86 4.09
CA PRO A 43 18.02 10.80 3.43
C PRO A 43 17.92 10.01 2.12
N ALA A 44 18.95 10.09 1.27
CA ALA A 44 18.96 9.45 -0.05
C ALA A 44 18.58 7.96 -0.01
N LYS A 45 19.10 7.20 0.96
CA LYS A 45 18.75 5.78 1.14
C LYS A 45 17.26 5.58 1.44
N GLY A 46 16.67 6.42 2.29
CA GLY A 46 15.23 6.38 2.59
C GLY A 46 14.38 6.70 1.36
N ARG A 47 14.84 7.59 0.48
CA ARG A 47 14.15 7.90 -0.79
C ARG A 47 14.16 6.72 -1.77
N VAL A 48 15.25 5.95 -1.83
CA VAL A 48 15.31 4.72 -2.63
C VAL A 48 14.32 3.68 -2.10
N VAL A 49 14.20 3.53 -0.78
CA VAL A 49 13.19 2.64 -0.19
C VAL A 49 11.79 3.11 -0.55
N ALA A 50 11.50 4.41 -0.47
CA ALA A 50 10.21 4.99 -0.89
C ALA A 50 9.89 4.70 -2.37
N LEU A 51 10.89 4.78 -3.26
CA LEU A 51 10.75 4.43 -4.67
C LEU A 51 10.39 2.95 -4.87
N LEU A 52 11.12 2.04 -4.20
CA LEU A 52 10.83 0.61 -4.25
C LEU A 52 9.43 0.31 -3.70
N SER A 53 9.01 0.98 -2.63
CA SER A 53 7.66 0.89 -2.09
C SER A 53 6.60 1.35 -3.08
N ALA A 54 6.82 2.45 -3.81
CA ALA A 54 5.89 2.93 -4.83
C ALA A 54 5.71 1.91 -5.96
N VAL A 55 6.80 1.29 -6.41
CA VAL A 55 6.77 0.22 -7.42
C VAL A 55 5.99 -0.99 -6.92
N LEU A 56 6.27 -1.46 -5.70
CA LEU A 56 5.54 -2.57 -5.08
C LEU A 56 4.04 -2.29 -4.98
N LEU A 57 3.67 -1.06 -4.55
CA LEU A 57 2.27 -0.64 -4.48
C LEU A 57 1.59 -0.68 -5.85
N ALA A 58 2.27 -0.27 -6.92
CA ALA A 58 1.73 -0.38 -8.29
C ALA A 58 1.44 -1.84 -8.68
N PHE A 59 2.36 -2.77 -8.37
CA PHE A 59 2.14 -4.21 -8.58
C PHE A 59 0.97 -4.75 -7.76
N MET A 60 0.80 -4.30 -6.52
CA MET A 60 -0.33 -4.68 -5.68
C MET A 60 -1.66 -4.20 -6.26
N ALA A 61 -1.73 -2.94 -6.72
CA ALA A 61 -2.93 -2.42 -7.40
C ALA A 61 -3.28 -3.24 -8.65
N ALA A 62 -2.29 -3.52 -9.49
CA ALA A 62 -2.46 -4.34 -10.69
C ALA A 62 -2.95 -5.77 -10.37
N GLY A 63 -2.39 -6.42 -9.35
CA GLY A 63 -2.82 -7.76 -8.93
C GLY A 63 -4.25 -7.79 -8.39
N ILE A 64 -4.63 -6.84 -7.52
CA ILE A 64 -5.98 -6.78 -6.93
C ILE A 64 -7.04 -6.40 -7.96
N THR A 65 -6.75 -5.45 -8.86
CA THR A 65 -7.67 -5.09 -9.95
C THR A 65 -7.86 -6.24 -10.93
N SER A 66 -6.80 -6.96 -11.27
CA SER A 66 -6.86 -8.15 -12.12
C SER A 66 -7.70 -9.27 -11.50
N ALA A 67 -7.56 -9.50 -10.19
CA ALA A 67 -8.37 -10.50 -9.48
C ALA A 67 -9.87 -10.16 -9.46
N ALA A 68 -10.24 -8.90 -9.67
CA ALA A 68 -11.62 -8.45 -9.83
C ALA A 68 -12.05 -8.39 -11.30
N GLY A 69 -11.27 -8.93 -12.25
CA GLY A 69 -11.59 -8.91 -13.69
C GLY A 69 -11.46 -7.55 -14.35
N LEU A 70 -10.69 -6.64 -13.76
CA LEU A 70 -10.36 -5.34 -14.35
C LEU A 70 -8.95 -5.37 -14.96
N ALA A 71 -8.67 -4.42 -15.85
CA ALA A 71 -7.31 -4.23 -16.37
C ALA A 71 -6.29 -4.08 -15.22
N PRO A 72 -5.09 -4.69 -15.32
CA PRO A 72 -4.49 -5.28 -16.52
C PRO A 72 -4.85 -6.75 -16.81
N ASN A 73 -5.78 -7.38 -16.07
CA ASN A 73 -6.17 -8.78 -16.24
C ASN A 73 -5.01 -9.78 -16.14
N TRP A 74 -4.09 -9.55 -15.20
CA TRP A 74 -3.08 -10.53 -14.82
C TRP A 74 -3.69 -11.80 -14.23
N GLN A 75 -2.91 -12.86 -14.25
CA GLN A 75 -3.29 -14.18 -13.76
C GLN A 75 -3.71 -14.10 -12.28
N ASN A 76 -4.74 -14.86 -11.92
CA ASN A 76 -5.41 -14.82 -10.61
C ASN A 76 -4.47 -14.98 -9.39
N TRP A 77 -3.33 -15.64 -9.55
CA TRP A 77 -2.34 -15.81 -8.47
C TRP A 77 -1.74 -14.47 -8.01
N THR A 78 -1.69 -13.46 -8.89
CA THR A 78 -1.16 -12.13 -8.57
C THR A 78 -1.99 -11.40 -7.52
N GLY A 79 -3.31 -11.59 -7.51
CA GLY A 79 -4.20 -11.08 -6.47
C GLY A 79 -3.91 -11.69 -5.10
N TRP A 80 -3.64 -13.00 -5.04
CA TRP A 80 -3.26 -13.68 -3.80
C TRP A 80 -1.89 -13.24 -3.30
N ALA A 81 -0.92 -13.05 -4.21
CA ALA A 81 0.38 -12.50 -3.86
C ALA A 81 0.24 -11.08 -3.28
N ALA A 82 -0.53 -10.21 -3.95
CA ALA A 82 -0.80 -8.86 -3.46
C ALA A 82 -1.52 -8.86 -2.10
N LEU A 83 -2.47 -9.77 -1.90
CA LEU A 83 -3.17 -9.95 -0.62
C LEU A 83 -2.21 -10.40 0.49
N GLY A 84 -1.27 -11.29 0.20
CA GLY A 84 -0.23 -11.70 1.14
C GLY A 84 0.68 -10.53 1.56
N VAL A 85 1.15 -9.75 0.58
CA VAL A 85 1.95 -8.54 0.86
C VAL A 85 1.14 -7.51 1.65
N GLN A 86 -0.13 -7.28 1.28
CA GLN A 86 -1.01 -6.38 2.01
C GLN A 86 -1.21 -6.81 3.46
N SER A 87 -1.41 -8.10 3.70
CA SER A 87 -1.59 -8.66 5.05
C SER A 87 -0.34 -8.44 5.91
N LEU A 88 0.84 -8.71 5.35
CA LEU A 88 2.10 -8.45 6.04
C LEU A 88 2.28 -6.95 6.30
N SER A 89 2.00 -6.09 5.31
CA SER A 89 2.06 -4.63 5.47
C SER A 89 1.14 -4.16 6.61
N THR A 90 -0.10 -4.63 6.66
CA THR A 90 -1.05 -4.27 7.73
C THR A 90 -0.52 -4.67 9.10
N LEU A 91 0.02 -5.88 9.23
CA LEU A 91 0.64 -6.35 10.47
C LEU A 91 1.83 -5.46 10.88
N LEU A 92 2.75 -5.19 9.94
CA LEU A 92 3.93 -4.35 10.18
C LEU A 92 3.54 -2.91 10.60
N ASN A 93 2.51 -2.33 9.98
CA ASN A 93 2.01 -1.00 10.32
C ASN A 93 1.32 -0.93 11.69
N TRP A 94 0.79 -2.05 12.20
CA TRP A 94 0.24 -2.11 13.56
C TRP A 94 1.31 -2.32 14.63
N ILE A 95 2.38 -3.07 14.34
CA ILE A 95 3.46 -3.31 15.30
C ILE A 95 4.56 -2.23 15.27
N THR A 96 4.50 -1.30 14.31
CA THR A 96 5.50 -0.23 14.18
C THR A 96 5.66 0.54 15.50
N PRO A 97 6.90 0.83 15.94
CA PRO A 97 7.16 1.57 17.17
C PRO A 97 6.74 3.04 17.07
N SER A 98 6.66 3.59 15.85
CA SER A 98 6.25 4.97 15.61
C SER A 98 4.75 5.16 15.86
N ARG A 99 4.41 5.92 16.92
CA ARG A 99 3.00 6.24 17.24
C ARG A 99 2.28 7.02 16.13
N PRO A 100 2.89 8.04 15.49
CA PRO A 100 2.29 8.72 14.35
C PRO A 100 2.03 7.79 13.17
N GLU A 101 3.00 6.92 12.86
CA GLU A 101 2.88 5.94 11.78
C GLU A 101 1.75 4.95 12.06
N ARG A 102 1.71 4.36 13.26
CA ARG A 102 0.67 3.40 13.67
C ARG A 102 -0.74 3.98 13.60
N ARG A 103 -0.92 5.24 14.04
CA ARG A 103 -2.23 5.91 14.04
C ARG A 103 -2.75 6.22 12.64
N LEU A 104 -1.85 6.49 11.69
CA LEU A 104 -2.20 6.77 10.30
C LEU A 104 -2.34 5.47 9.50
N TRP A 105 -1.27 4.69 9.45
CA TRP A 105 -1.17 3.56 8.54
C TRP A 105 -1.84 2.29 9.04
N GLY A 106 -1.96 2.08 10.36
CA GLY A 106 -2.72 0.95 10.90
C GLY A 106 -4.15 0.90 10.37
N PRO A 107 -4.97 1.95 10.58
CA PRO A 107 -6.33 2.02 10.05
C PRO A 107 -6.40 1.96 8.52
N VAL A 108 -5.54 2.71 7.81
CA VAL A 108 -5.52 2.75 6.33
C VAL A 108 -5.23 1.36 5.76
N THR A 109 -4.20 0.68 6.25
CA THR A 109 -3.82 -0.65 5.76
C THR A 109 -4.81 -1.73 6.18
N SER A 110 -5.52 -1.58 7.30
CA SER A 110 -6.64 -2.44 7.66
C SER A 110 -7.82 -2.31 6.70
N ILE A 111 -8.19 -1.09 6.31
CA ILE A 111 -9.24 -0.86 5.29
C ILE A 111 -8.81 -1.47 3.95
N MET A 112 -7.58 -1.20 3.53
CA MET A 112 -7.01 -1.78 2.31
C MET A 112 -7.04 -3.32 2.33
N LEU A 113 -6.71 -3.94 3.45
CA LEU A 113 -6.77 -5.40 3.60
C LEU A 113 -8.20 -5.93 3.44
N GLY A 114 -9.20 -5.27 4.03
CA GLY A 114 -10.60 -5.64 3.86
C GLY A 114 -11.06 -5.55 2.40
N LEU A 115 -10.71 -4.45 1.71
CA LEU A 115 -11.01 -4.26 0.29
C LEU A 115 -10.34 -5.30 -0.60
N ALA A 116 -9.04 -5.56 -0.38
CA ALA A 116 -8.28 -6.55 -1.13
C ALA A 116 -8.83 -7.97 -0.91
N THR A 117 -9.15 -8.32 0.33
CA THR A 117 -9.74 -9.63 0.67
C THR A 117 -11.08 -9.81 -0.05
N PHE A 118 -11.96 -8.82 0.02
CA PHE A 118 -13.25 -8.89 -0.66
C PHE A 118 -13.09 -8.97 -2.17
N ALA A 119 -12.21 -8.16 -2.77
CA ALA A 119 -11.96 -8.18 -4.22
C ALA A 119 -11.43 -9.54 -4.71
N VAL A 120 -10.49 -10.15 -3.99
CA VAL A 120 -9.87 -11.43 -4.36
C VAL A 120 -10.80 -12.63 -4.13
N VAL A 121 -11.63 -12.59 -3.07
CA VAL A 121 -12.55 -13.69 -2.73
C VAL A 121 -13.84 -13.62 -3.56
N ALA A 122 -14.43 -12.43 -3.73
CA ALA A 122 -15.68 -12.23 -4.45
C ALA A 122 -15.51 -11.99 -5.97
N GLY A 123 -14.28 -11.90 -6.45
CA GLY A 123 -13.94 -11.86 -7.88
C GLY A 123 -13.94 -13.24 -8.55
N LYS A 124 -14.24 -14.29 -7.80
CA LYS A 124 -14.45 -15.66 -8.25
C LYS A 124 -15.93 -16.00 -8.22
#